data_AF-A0A7W0H938-F1
#
_entry.id   AF-A0A7W0H938-F1
#
_cell.length_a   1.000
_cell.length_b   1.000
_cell.length_c   1.000
_cell.angle_alpha   90.00
_cell.angle_beta   90.00
_cell.angle_gamma   90.00
#
_symmetry.space_group_name_H-M   'P 1'
#
loop_
_entity.id
_entity.type
_entity.pdbx_description
1 polymer ?
#
loop_
_entity_poly.entity_id
_entity_poly.type
_entity_poly.pdbx_seq_one_letter_code
_entity_poly.pdbx_strand_id
1 'polypeptide(L)'
;MSVILTVFVTSLAAYALSRLRFRGRGAVLALVLGGLLIPSQVLVVPWFREFGSLGLLNTYWSVILPALPSVVAVFVFKQFFDGLPKELEESARLDWASFWTIYSRIIMPLARPAVSAVAIFTMVVTWNDLLWPLIALTNPDIMTVPVGVATASGSYTARYADVMAGSILGALPLVLLFLFFQRHVVEGIVGTGLKG
;
A
#
# COMPACT_ATOMS: atom_id res chain seq x y z
N MET A 1 -3.17 9.41 -3.89
CA MET A 1 -1.75 9.44 -4.31
C MET A 1 -0.95 8.31 -3.68
N SER A 2 -1.06 8.06 -2.38
CA SER A 2 -0.33 6.99 -1.66
C SER A 2 -0.45 5.63 -2.35
N VAL A 3 -1.68 5.19 -2.70
CA VAL A 3 -1.91 3.89 -3.35
C VAL A 3 -1.09 3.72 -4.64
N ILE A 4 -1.08 4.73 -5.51
CA ILE A 4 -0.37 4.68 -6.80
C ILE A 4 1.14 4.56 -6.56
N LEU A 5 1.67 5.38 -5.65
CA LEU A 5 3.09 5.38 -5.32
C LEU A 5 3.51 4.07 -4.63
N THR A 6 2.71 3.57 -3.68
CA THR A 6 2.95 2.27 -3.02
C THR A 6 2.95 1.16 -4.05
N VAL A 7 1.97 1.10 -4.95
CA VAL A 7 1.94 0.11 -6.04
C VAL A 7 3.21 0.21 -6.87
N PHE A 8 3.58 1.40 -7.32
CA PHE A 8 4.75 1.60 -8.18
C PHE A 8 6.07 1.18 -7.49
N VAL A 9 6.30 1.64 -6.25
CA VAL A 9 7.52 1.35 -5.49
C VAL A 9 7.61 -0.14 -5.15
N THR A 10 6.52 -0.73 -4.65
CA THR A 10 6.53 -2.12 -4.17
C THR A 10 6.55 -3.13 -5.32
N SER A 11 5.89 -2.84 -6.44
CA SER A 11 6.02 -3.67 -7.66
C SER A 11 7.43 -3.61 -8.24
N LEU A 12 8.11 -2.46 -8.25
CA LEU A 12 9.52 -2.40 -8.67
C LEU A 12 10.44 -3.21 -7.75
N ALA A 13 10.29 -3.05 -6.44
CA ALA A 13 11.07 -3.81 -5.46
C ALA A 13 10.83 -5.32 -5.59
N ALA A 14 9.58 -5.74 -5.73
CA ALA A 14 9.21 -7.13 -5.95
C ALA A 14 9.74 -7.66 -7.29
N TYR A 15 9.67 -6.87 -8.36
CA TYR A 15 10.19 -7.26 -9.67
C TYR A 15 11.71 -7.50 -9.61
N ALA A 16 12.45 -6.63 -8.93
CA ALA A 16 13.88 -6.82 -8.69
C ALA A 16 14.16 -8.11 -7.89
N LEU A 17 13.40 -8.37 -6.82
CA LEU A 17 13.56 -9.56 -5.98
C LEU A 17 13.18 -10.87 -6.68
N SER A 18 12.20 -10.84 -7.59
CA SER A 18 11.73 -12.01 -8.33
C SER A 18 12.57 -12.31 -9.57
N ARG A 19 12.79 -11.29 -10.40
CA ARG A 19 13.22 -11.46 -11.80
C ARG A 19 14.70 -11.14 -12.02
N LEU A 20 15.29 -10.25 -11.21
CA LEU A 20 16.73 -9.97 -11.28
C LEU A 20 17.54 -10.98 -10.45
N ARG A 21 18.72 -11.32 -10.96
CA ARG A 21 19.72 -12.14 -10.26
C ARG A 21 20.84 -11.23 -9.75
N PHE A 22 20.96 -11.09 -8.44
CA PHE A 22 22.03 -10.33 -7.81
C PHE A 22 22.48 -11.01 -6.51
N ARG A 23 23.73 -10.76 -6.11
CA ARG A 23 24.31 -11.35 -4.89
C ARG A 23 23.66 -10.74 -3.65
N GLY A 24 23.21 -11.58 -2.71
CA GLY A 24 22.53 -11.14 -1.48
C GLY A 24 21.00 -11.03 -1.57
N ARG A 25 20.38 -11.40 -2.70
CA ARG A 25 18.92 -11.36 -2.90
C ARG A 25 18.12 -12.03 -1.78
N GLY A 26 18.58 -13.18 -1.28
CA GLY A 26 17.93 -13.88 -0.17
C GLY A 26 18.00 -13.11 1.16
N ALA A 27 19.11 -12.45 1.44
CA ALA A 27 19.26 -11.60 2.63
C ALA A 27 18.39 -10.35 2.55
N VAL A 28 18.31 -9.71 1.38
CA VAL A 28 17.40 -8.57 1.16
C VAL A 28 15.94 -8.99 1.35
N LEU A 29 15.55 -10.14 0.79
CA LEU A 29 14.20 -10.69 0.99
C LEU A 29 13.93 -10.96 2.48
N ALA A 30 14.86 -11.59 3.19
CA ALA A 30 14.73 -11.85 4.61
C ALA A 30 14.61 -10.56 5.44
N LEU A 31 15.37 -9.52 5.08
CA LEU A 31 15.29 -8.21 5.74
C LEU A 31 13.94 -7.53 5.49
N VAL A 32 13.46 -7.56 4.24
CA VAL A 32 12.13 -7.02 3.90
C VAL A 32 11.05 -7.74 4.70
N LEU A 33 11.03 -9.07 4.68
CA LEU A 33 10.05 -9.87 5.43
C LEU A 33 10.17 -9.73 6.95
N GLY A 34 11.39 -9.55 7.46
CA GLY A 34 11.65 -9.25 8.86
C GLY A 34 10.96 -7.96 9.32
N GLY A 35 10.69 -7.01 8.41
CA GLY A 35 9.89 -5.83 8.69
C GLY A 35 8.46 -6.12 9.16
N LEU A 36 7.88 -7.28 8.82
CA LEU A 36 6.56 -7.68 9.33
C LEU A 36 6.57 -7.98 10.83
N LEU A 37 7.74 -8.28 11.40
CA LEU A 37 7.90 -8.58 12.82
C LEU A 37 7.93 -7.31 13.68
N ILE A 38 8.14 -6.15 13.06
CA ILE A 38 8.26 -4.88 13.76
C ILE A 38 6.85 -4.27 13.90
N PRO A 39 6.32 -4.10 15.13
CA PRO A 39 5.07 -3.39 15.33
C PRO A 39 5.22 -1.91 14.95
N SER A 40 4.36 -1.43 14.05
CA SER A 40 4.44 -0.05 13.53
C SER A 40 4.33 1.02 14.62
N GLN A 41 3.67 0.72 15.73
CA GLN A 41 3.49 1.61 16.87
C GLN A 41 4.82 1.98 17.55
N VAL A 42 5.81 1.07 17.53
CA VAL A 42 7.14 1.35 18.10
C VAL A 42 7.94 2.33 17.23
N LEU A 43 7.58 2.44 15.94
CA LEU A 43 8.24 3.34 15.00
C LEU A 43 7.74 4.79 15.09
N VAL A 44 6.69 5.07 15.85
CA VAL A 44 6.07 6.41 15.95
C VAL A 44 7.05 7.48 16.41
N VAL A 45 7.80 7.22 17.49
CA VAL A 45 8.78 8.18 18.02
C VAL A 45 9.94 8.40 17.03
N PRO A 46 10.58 7.34 16.48
CA PRO A 46 11.56 7.50 15.41
C PRO A 46 11.02 8.27 14.21
N TRP A 47 9.83 7.92 13.70
CA TRP A 47 9.23 8.61 12.57
C TRP A 47 8.98 10.08 12.87
N PHE A 48 8.45 10.43 14.04
CA PHE A 48 8.23 11.82 14.40
C PHE A 48 9.53 12.64 14.37
N ARG A 49 10.62 12.07 14.90
CA ARG A 49 11.94 12.72 14.89
C ARG A 49 12.50 12.88 13.48
N GLU A 50 12.42 11.85 12.65
CA GLU A 50 12.92 11.87 11.26
C GLU A 50 12.10 12.80 10.36
N PHE A 51 10.77 12.72 10.40
CA PHE A 51 9.93 13.62 9.62
C PHE A 51 10.03 15.07 10.13
N GLY A 52 10.28 15.27 11.43
CA GLY A 52 10.56 16.57 12.01
C GLY A 52 11.88 17.16 11.54
N SER A 53 12.96 16.38 11.54
CA SER A 53 14.28 16.82 11.08
C SER A 53 14.30 17.15 9.58
N LEU A 54 13.50 16.43 8.79
CA LEU A 54 13.32 16.69 7.36
C LEU A 54 12.32 17.82 7.04
N GLY A 55 11.67 18.40 8.05
CA GLY A 55 10.64 19.44 7.84
C GLY A 55 9.39 18.95 7.11
N LEU A 56 9.10 17.65 7.15
CA LEU A 56 7.99 17.02 6.45
C LEU A 56 6.72 16.91 7.31
N LEU A 57 6.80 17.13 8.62
CA LEU A 57 5.63 17.20 9.50
C LEU A 57 4.64 18.26 9.01
N ASN A 58 3.36 18.01 9.25
CA ASN A 58 2.27 18.88 8.82
C ASN A 58 2.21 19.11 7.30
N THR A 59 2.57 18.10 6.50
CA THR A 59 2.42 18.08 5.04
C THR A 59 1.77 16.78 4.59
N TYR A 60 1.21 16.72 3.38
CA TYR A 60 0.71 15.45 2.83
C TYR A 60 1.80 14.35 2.75
N TRP A 61 3.07 14.75 2.62
CA TRP A 61 4.19 13.80 2.55
C TRP A 61 4.44 13.07 3.86
N SER A 62 4.08 13.64 5.02
CA SER A 62 4.20 12.94 6.30
C SER A 62 3.33 11.69 6.34
N VAL A 63 2.19 11.67 5.63
CA VAL A 63 1.28 10.52 5.57
C VAL A 63 1.59 9.61 4.38
N ILE A 64 2.01 10.18 3.24
CA ILE A 64 2.24 9.40 2.01
C ILE A 64 3.50 8.53 2.12
N LEU A 65 4.63 9.10 2.57
CA LEU A 65 5.93 8.42 2.52
C LEU A 65 6.02 7.15 3.39
N PRO A 66 5.51 7.13 4.64
CA PRO A 66 5.56 5.93 5.47
C PRO A 66 4.76 4.75 4.89
N ALA A 67 3.76 5.00 4.05
CA ALA A 67 2.94 3.97 3.42
C ALA A 67 3.58 3.32 2.17
N LEU A 68 4.64 3.91 1.62
CA LEU A 68 5.28 3.42 0.39
C LEU A 68 5.98 2.06 0.55
N PRO A 69 6.83 1.83 1.59
CA PRO A 69 7.55 0.58 1.74
C PRO A 69 6.69 -0.53 2.36
N SER A 70 5.50 -0.78 1.81
CA SER A 70 4.60 -1.83 2.30
C SER A 70 5.19 -3.22 2.06
N VAL A 71 5.61 -3.89 3.13
CA VAL A 71 6.19 -5.23 3.08
C VAL A 71 5.21 -6.25 2.53
N VAL A 72 3.93 -6.17 2.93
CA VAL A 72 2.87 -7.05 2.42
C VAL A 72 2.69 -6.87 0.91
N ALA A 73 2.72 -5.63 0.41
CA ALA A 73 2.61 -5.36 -1.02
C ALA A 73 3.79 -5.93 -1.81
N VAL A 74 5.03 -5.77 -1.31
CA VAL A 74 6.22 -6.37 -1.93
C VAL A 74 6.09 -7.90 -1.97
N PHE A 75 5.61 -8.50 -0.88
CA PHE A 75 5.41 -9.94 -0.81
C PHE A 75 4.37 -10.45 -1.81
N VAL A 76 3.20 -9.81 -1.89
CA VAL A 76 2.13 -10.17 -2.84
C VAL A 76 2.61 -10.05 -4.29
N PHE A 77 3.24 -8.94 -4.65
CA PHE A 77 3.79 -8.77 -6.00
C PHE A 77 4.87 -9.81 -6.30
N LYS A 78 5.76 -10.09 -5.35
CA LYS A 78 6.83 -11.07 -5.53
C LYS A 78 6.25 -12.46 -5.78
N GLN A 79 5.28 -12.90 -4.96
CA GLN A 79 4.62 -14.19 -5.15
C GLN A 79 3.98 -14.28 -6.55
N PHE A 80 3.32 -13.21 -6.99
CA PHE A 80 2.73 -13.17 -8.33
C PHE A 80 3.79 -13.22 -9.43
N PHE A 81 4.84 -12.39 -9.36
CA PHE A 81 5.91 -12.35 -10.36
C PHE A 81 6.73 -13.64 -10.41
N ASP A 82 6.89 -14.36 -9.30
CA ASP A 82 7.55 -15.67 -9.29
C ASP A 82 6.75 -16.73 -10.05
N GLY A 83 5.42 -16.60 -10.11
CA GLY A 83 4.53 -17.51 -10.84
C GLY A 83 4.46 -17.25 -12.35
N LEU A 84 4.96 -16.12 -12.84
CA LEU A 84 4.96 -15.81 -14.28
C LEU A 84 6.06 -16.61 -14.99
N PRO A 85 5.82 -17.15 -16.20
CA PRO A 85 6.87 -17.75 -17.02
C PRO A 85 8.01 -16.76 -17.28
N LYS A 86 9.26 -17.23 -17.26
CA LYS A 86 10.45 -16.37 -17.50
C LYS A 86 10.69 -16.14 -18.99
N GLU A 87 10.24 -17.09 -19.80
CA GLU A 87 10.34 -17.12 -21.25
C GLU A 87 9.70 -15.87 -21.89
N LEU A 88 8.67 -15.30 -21.26
CA LEU A 88 8.02 -14.05 -21.68
C LEU A 88 8.97 -12.84 -21.68
N GLU A 89 9.92 -12.81 -20.75
CA GLU A 89 10.92 -11.75 -20.69
C GLU A 89 12.12 -12.06 -21.58
N GLU A 90 12.49 -13.33 -21.69
CA GLU A 90 13.60 -13.78 -22.52
C GLU A 90 13.30 -13.53 -24.01
N SER A 91 12.08 -13.83 -24.47
CA SER A 91 11.64 -13.50 -25.84
C SER A 91 11.66 -12.00 -26.11
N ALA A 92 11.12 -11.20 -25.20
CA ALA A 92 11.14 -9.75 -25.33
C ALA A 92 12.57 -9.16 -25.36
N ARG A 93 13.51 -9.75 -24.61
CA ARG A 93 14.93 -9.34 -24.66
C ARG A 93 15.58 -9.70 -25.99
N LEU A 94 15.21 -10.83 -26.61
CA LEU A 94 15.64 -11.17 -27.97
C LEU A 94 15.14 -10.13 -29.00
N ASP A 95 13.96 -9.55 -28.77
CA ASP A 95 13.40 -8.44 -29.54
C ASP A 95 13.95 -7.06 -29.12
N TRP A 96 15.06 -7.01 -28.37
CA TRP A 96 15.71 -5.78 -27.87
C TRP A 96 14.80 -4.89 -27.01
N ALA A 97 13.78 -5.46 -26.36
CA ALA A 97 12.93 -4.69 -25.47
C ALA A 97 13.71 -4.24 -24.22
N SER A 98 13.61 -2.94 -23.91
CA SER A 98 14.20 -2.37 -22.69
C SER A 98 13.55 -2.92 -21.42
N PHE A 99 14.23 -2.77 -20.28
CA PHE A 99 13.67 -3.09 -18.96
C PHE A 99 12.29 -2.45 -18.75
N TRP A 100 12.15 -1.15 -19.04
CA TRP A 100 10.89 -0.44 -18.86
C TRP A 100 9.80 -0.93 -19.79
N THR A 101 10.16 -1.35 -21.00
CA THR A 101 9.23 -1.97 -21.95
C THR A 101 8.71 -3.29 -21.40
N ILE A 102 9.59 -4.19 -20.97
CA ILE A 102 9.23 -5.50 -20.41
C ILE A 102 8.37 -5.33 -19.16
N TYR A 103 8.84 -4.49 -18.23
CA TYR A 103 8.13 -4.22 -16.99
C TYR A 103 6.72 -3.66 -17.23
N SER A 104 6.61 -2.55 -17.97
CA SER A 104 5.34 -1.83 -18.11
C SER A 104 4.36 -2.44 -19.12
N ARG A 105 4.85 -3.07 -20.19
CA ARG A 105 4.00 -3.59 -21.28
C ARG A 105 3.77 -5.09 -21.25
N ILE A 106 4.57 -5.85 -20.50
CA ILE A 106 4.44 -7.31 -20.42
C ILE A 106 4.05 -7.71 -19.00
N ILE A 107 4.88 -7.35 -18.02
CA ILE A 107 4.74 -7.87 -16.65
C ILE A 107 3.59 -7.22 -15.90
N MET A 108 3.51 -5.88 -15.88
CA MET A 108 2.47 -5.16 -15.16
C MET A 108 1.05 -5.44 -15.68
N PRO A 109 0.79 -5.57 -17.00
CA PRO A 109 -0.53 -5.96 -17.51
C PRO A 109 -0.94 -7.38 -17.09
N LEU A 110 0.00 -8.33 -17.02
CA LEU A 110 -0.26 -9.67 -16.49
C LEU A 110 -0.52 -9.63 -14.98
N ALA A 111 0.12 -8.71 -14.27
CA ALA A 111 -0.02 -8.52 -12.84
C ALA A 111 -1.22 -7.69 -12.40
N ARG A 112 -2.18 -7.39 -13.29
CA ARG A 112 -3.43 -6.70 -12.93
C ARG A 112 -4.15 -7.27 -11.69
N PRO A 113 -4.27 -8.60 -11.50
CA PRO A 113 -4.86 -9.13 -10.27
C PRO A 113 -4.10 -8.75 -9.00
N ALA A 114 -2.75 -8.84 -9.03
CA ALA A 114 -1.90 -8.43 -7.91
C ALA A 114 -1.95 -6.91 -7.67
N VAL A 115 -1.95 -6.11 -8.75
CA VAL A 115 -2.12 -4.65 -8.66
C VAL A 115 -3.43 -4.30 -7.96
N SER A 116 -4.54 -4.92 -8.35
CA SER A 116 -5.85 -4.70 -7.72
C SER A 116 -5.83 -5.08 -6.24
N ALA A 117 -5.30 -6.26 -5.89
CA ALA A 117 -5.21 -6.71 -4.51
C ALA A 117 -4.38 -5.75 -3.64
N VAL A 118 -3.19 -5.36 -4.12
CA VAL A 118 -2.32 -4.41 -3.40
C VAL A 118 -2.95 -3.03 -3.31
N ALA A 119 -3.60 -2.55 -4.37
CA ALA A 119 -4.24 -1.24 -4.38
C ALA A 119 -5.39 -1.17 -3.36
N ILE A 120 -6.25 -2.20 -3.33
CA ILE A 120 -7.36 -2.30 -2.37
C ILE A 120 -6.81 -2.37 -0.95
N PHE A 121 -5.87 -3.28 -0.69
CA PHE A 121 -5.29 -3.45 0.64
C PHE A 121 -4.63 -2.15 1.14
N THR A 122 -3.84 -1.49 0.29
CA THR A 122 -3.19 -0.22 0.63
C THR A 122 -4.22 0.87 0.88
N MET A 123 -5.28 0.95 0.07
CA MET A 123 -6.35 1.92 0.26
C MET A 123 -7.05 1.70 1.61
N VAL A 124 -7.42 0.48 1.94
CA VAL A 124 -8.07 0.15 3.22
C VAL A 124 -7.17 0.53 4.40
N VAL A 125 -5.89 0.15 4.36
CA VAL A 125 -4.95 0.45 5.45
C VAL A 125 -4.73 1.95 5.60
N THR A 126 -4.39 2.65 4.52
CA THR A 126 -4.07 4.09 4.58
C THR A 126 -5.28 4.97 4.84
N TRP A 127 -6.48 4.54 4.44
CA TRP A 127 -7.72 5.28 4.69
C TRP A 127 -8.22 5.13 6.14
N ASN A 128 -7.98 3.98 6.77
CA ASN A 128 -8.32 3.75 8.17
C ASN A 128 -7.25 4.23 9.15
N ASP A 129 -6.07 4.62 8.67
CA ASP A 129 -4.98 5.03 9.55
C ASP A 129 -5.34 6.32 10.30
N LEU A 130 -5.38 6.21 11.62
CA LEU A 130 -5.68 7.30 12.53
C LEU A 130 -4.42 7.73 13.29
N LEU A 131 -3.66 6.75 13.81
CA LEU A 131 -2.67 6.99 14.84
C LEU A 131 -1.53 7.89 14.35
N TRP A 132 -0.95 7.58 13.19
CA TRP A 132 0.17 8.37 12.66
C TRP A 132 -0.29 9.75 12.15
N PRO A 133 -1.35 9.87 11.31
CA PRO A 133 -1.86 11.18 10.87
C PRO A 133 -2.25 12.11 12.02
N LEU A 134 -2.81 11.57 13.11
CA LEU A 134 -3.17 12.35 14.31
C LEU A 134 -1.94 13.01 14.96
N ILE A 135 -0.78 12.37 14.88
CA ILE A 135 0.48 12.86 15.44
C ILE A 135 1.22 13.78 14.45
N ALA A 136 1.16 13.44 13.17
CA ALA A 136 1.98 14.08 12.13
C ALA A 136 1.33 15.30 11.47
N LEU A 137 0.01 15.49 11.62
CA LEU A 137 -0.74 16.59 11.02
C LEU A 137 -1.33 17.48 12.12
N THR A 138 -1.06 18.78 12.03
CA THR A 138 -1.56 19.78 12.99
C THR A 138 -2.48 20.82 12.35
N ASN A 139 -2.39 21.05 11.04
CA ASN A 139 -3.28 21.92 10.30
C ASN A 139 -4.61 21.19 9.98
N PRO A 140 -5.77 21.70 10.44
CA PRO A 140 -7.08 21.13 10.17
C PRO A 140 -7.41 20.94 8.69
N ASP A 141 -6.91 21.82 7.81
CA ASP A 141 -7.24 21.80 6.37
C ASP A 141 -6.66 20.58 5.62
N ILE A 142 -5.69 19.90 6.23
CA ILE A 142 -5.01 18.74 5.62
C ILE A 142 -5.20 17.45 6.42
N MET A 143 -6.01 17.48 7.49
CA MET A 143 -6.29 16.30 8.30
C MET A 143 -6.99 15.22 7.47
N THR A 144 -6.66 13.96 7.77
CA THR A 144 -7.43 12.84 7.22
C THR A 144 -8.81 12.78 7.88
N VAL A 145 -9.76 12.14 7.21
CA VAL A 145 -11.13 12.00 7.74
C VAL A 145 -11.16 11.37 9.14
N PRO A 146 -10.42 10.26 9.43
CA PRO A 146 -10.35 9.71 10.79
C PRO A 146 -9.86 10.72 11.83
N VAL A 147 -8.84 11.53 11.50
CA VAL A 147 -8.31 12.56 12.40
C VAL A 147 -9.33 13.66 12.65
N GLY A 148 -9.97 14.17 11.59
CA GLY A 148 -11.02 15.18 11.72
C GLY A 148 -12.17 14.73 12.62
N VAL A 149 -12.65 13.49 12.42
CA VAL A 149 -13.69 12.89 13.28
C VAL A 149 -13.23 12.74 14.73
N ALA A 150 -12.00 12.29 14.95
CA ALA A 150 -11.44 12.11 16.31
C ALA A 150 -11.22 13.44 17.05
N THR A 151 -10.88 14.52 16.34
CA THR A 151 -10.73 15.85 16.96
C THR A 151 -12.08 16.51 17.27
N ALA A 152 -13.10 16.26 16.44
CA ALA A 152 -14.45 16.78 16.64
C ALA A 152 -15.15 16.23 17.90
N SER A 153 -14.83 14.99 18.30
CA SER A 153 -15.39 14.37 19.52
C SER A 153 -14.81 14.93 20.83
N GLY A 154 -13.62 15.56 20.79
CA GLY A 154 -12.95 16.13 21.96
C GLY A 154 -13.32 17.57 22.31
N SER A 155 -14.15 18.24 21.48
CA SER A 155 -14.58 19.62 21.73
C SER A 155 -15.70 19.69 22.78
N TYR A 156 -15.72 20.74 23.62
CA TYR A 156 -16.56 20.91 24.82
C TYR A 156 -18.08 20.69 24.64
N THR A 157 -18.57 20.71 23.41
CA THR A 157 -19.89 20.22 23.02
C THR A 157 -19.69 19.16 21.96
N ALA A 158 -19.60 17.88 22.36
CA ALA A 158 -19.55 16.78 21.42
C ALA A 158 -20.81 16.82 20.55
N ARG A 159 -20.66 17.34 19.34
CA ARG A 159 -21.72 17.34 18.33
C ARG A 159 -21.77 15.93 17.77
N TYR A 160 -22.40 15.02 18.51
CA TYR A 160 -22.54 13.61 18.13
C TYR A 160 -23.07 13.45 16.70
N ALA A 161 -23.94 14.36 16.25
CA ALA A 161 -24.39 14.44 14.87
C ALA A 161 -23.24 14.60 13.86
N ASP A 162 -22.27 15.48 14.14
CA ASP A 162 -21.11 15.72 13.27
C ASP A 162 -20.15 14.52 13.27
N VAL A 163 -19.93 13.89 14.43
CA VAL A 163 -19.09 12.69 14.54
C VAL A 163 -19.72 11.51 13.78
N MET A 164 -21.03 11.31 13.92
CA MET A 164 -21.76 10.27 13.17
C MET A 164 -21.76 10.54 11.67
N ALA A 165 -22.04 11.78 11.25
CA ALA A 165 -22.01 12.17 9.85
C ALA A 165 -20.62 11.98 9.23
N GLY A 166 -19.57 12.44 9.92
CA GLY A 166 -18.17 12.26 9.49
C GLY A 166 -17.76 10.80 9.41
N SER A 167 -18.23 9.95 10.34
CA SER A 167 -17.98 8.50 10.31
C SER A 167 -18.63 7.83 9.10
N ILE A 168 -19.89 8.18 8.79
CA ILE A 168 -20.60 7.65 7.60
C ILE A 168 -19.87 8.10 6.32
N LEU A 169 -19.56 9.40 6.22
CA LEU A 169 -18.83 9.93 5.06
C LEU A 169 -17.43 9.31 4.92
N GLY A 170 -16.75 9.05 6.05
CA GLY A 170 -15.46 8.35 6.07
C GLY A 170 -15.55 6.89 5.63
N ALA A 171 -16.65 6.20 5.93
CA ALA A 171 -16.84 4.81 5.50
C ALA A 171 -17.20 4.68 4.01
N LEU A 172 -17.86 5.69 3.41
CA LEU A 172 -18.38 5.63 2.04
C LEU A 172 -17.33 5.20 0.99
N PRO A 173 -16.11 5.74 0.94
CA PRO A 173 -15.13 5.35 -0.07
C PRO A 173 -14.74 3.87 0.01
N LEU A 174 -14.66 3.30 1.23
CA LEU A 174 -14.36 1.89 1.41
C LEU A 174 -15.55 1.01 1.01
N VAL A 175 -16.78 1.44 1.28
CA VAL A 175 -17.99 0.75 0.81
C VAL A 175 -18.06 0.75 -0.71
N LEU A 176 -17.82 1.89 -1.36
CA LEU A 176 -17.79 2.00 -2.82
C LEU A 176 -16.68 1.14 -3.43
N LEU A 177 -15.48 1.14 -2.83
CA LEU A 177 -14.37 0.29 -3.22
C LEU A 177 -14.77 -1.20 -3.14
N PHE A 178 -15.36 -1.62 -2.02
CA PHE A 178 -15.84 -2.98 -1.84
C PHE A 178 -16.89 -3.35 -2.89
N LEU A 179 -17.92 -2.51 -3.11
CA LEU A 179 -18.96 -2.78 -4.10
C LEU A 179 -18.42 -2.91 -5.53
N PHE A 180 -17.38 -2.16 -5.88
CA PHE A 180 -16.72 -2.26 -7.17
C PHE A 180 -15.91 -3.57 -7.32
N PHE A 181 -15.23 -3.99 -6.26
CA PHE A 181 -14.32 -5.14 -6.29
C PHE A 181 -14.92 -6.46 -5.78
N GLN A 182 -16.12 -6.46 -5.22
CA GLN A 182 -16.77 -7.65 -4.62
C GLN A 182 -16.78 -8.87 -5.56
N ARG A 183 -16.95 -8.67 -6.87
CA ARG A 183 -16.92 -9.75 -7.87
C ARG A 183 -15.53 -10.41 -7.97
N HIS A 184 -14.47 -9.61 -7.98
CA HIS A 184 -13.09 -10.09 -8.05
C HIS A 184 -12.63 -10.75 -6.74
N VAL A 185 -13.12 -10.26 -5.59
CA VAL A 185 -12.84 -10.86 -4.27
C VAL A 185 -13.50 -12.23 -4.15
N VAL A 186 -14.73 -12.38 -4.63
CA VAL A 186 -15.46 -13.67 -4.60
C VAL A 186 -14.83 -14.69 -5.56
N GLU A 187 -14.44 -14.29 -6.77
CA GLU A 187 -13.77 -15.19 -7.74
C GLU A 187 -12.42 -15.71 -7.24
N GLY A 188 -11.65 -14.90 -6.50
CA GLY A 188 -10.36 -15.31 -5.91
C GLY A 188 -10.47 -16.37 -4.82
N ILE A 189 -11.59 -16.42 -4.08
CA ILE A 189 -11.84 -17.39 -3.00
C ILE A 189 -12.29 -18.75 -3.58
N VAL A 190 -13.00 -18.75 -4.71
CA VAL A 190 -13.49 -19.98 -5.36
C VAL A 190 -12.36 -20.76 -6.04
N GLY A 191 -11.30 -20.09 -6.51
CA GLY A 191 -10.14 -20.74 -7.14
C GLY A 191 -9.21 -21.51 -6.20
N THR A 192 -9.27 -21.26 -4.89
CA THR A 192 -8.40 -21.92 -3.88
C THR A 192 -9.06 -23.11 -3.17
N GLY A 193 -10.34 -23.39 -3.43
CA GLY A 193 -11.13 -24.42 -2.73
C GLY A 193 -11.41 -25.72 -3.49
N LEU A 194 -10.98 -25.85 -4.74
CA LEU A 194 -11.28 -27.02 -5.58
C LEU A 194 -10.02 -27.66 -6.18
N LYS A 195 -9.11 -28.12 -5.31
CA LYS A 195 -8.19 -29.25 -5.58
C LYS A 195 -7.86 -29.96 -4.26
N GLY A 196 -8.87 -30.64 -3.73
CA GLY A 196 -8.75 -31.83 -2.90
C GLY A 196 -9.30 -33.02 -3.69
#